data_AF-A0A9D8P9A7-F1
#
_entry.id   AF-A0A9D8P9A7-F1
#
_cell.length_a   1.000
_cell.length_b   1.000
_cell.length_c   1.000
_cell.angle_alpha   90.00
_cell.angle_beta   90.00
_cell.angle_gamma   90.00
#
_symmetry.space_group_name_H-M   'P 1'
#
loop_
_entity.id
_entity.type
_entity.pdbx_description
1 polymer ?
#
loop_
_entity_poly.entity_id
_entity_poly.type
_entity_poly.pdbx_seq_one_letter_code
_entity_poly.pdbx_strand_id
1 'polypeptide(L)' 'MKCRNHPERDAIATCQKYETGFCEECCECLNIDDCCECLDPKLYCKFRTQCLIWEMSRDRRKEKIEMG' A
#
# COMPACT_ATOMS: atom_id res chain seq x y z
N MET A 1 2.54 -12.28 8.89
CA MET A 1 2.01 -11.03 9.48
C MET A 1 0.60 -10.80 8.98
N LYS A 2 -0.23 -10.05 9.71
CA LYS A 2 -1.64 -9.81 9.35
C LYS A 2 -1.82 -8.49 8.62
N CYS A 3 -2.88 -8.40 7.82
CA CYS A 3 -3.26 -7.15 7.18
C CYS A 3 -3.69 -6.12 8.23
N ARG A 4 -3.25 -4.87 8.06
CA ARG A 4 -3.60 -3.74 8.92
C ARG A 4 -5.10 -3.46 8.94
N ASN A 5 -5.73 -3.51 7.76
CA ASN A 5 -7.16 -3.20 7.60
C ASN A 5 -8.03 -4.43 7.87
N HIS A 6 -7.50 -5.63 7.64
CA HIS A 6 -8.19 -6.91 7.80
C HIS A 6 -7.39 -7.84 8.72
N PRO A 7 -7.52 -7.72 10.06
CA PRO A 7 -6.73 -8.50 11.02
C PRO A 7 -6.88 -10.02 10.88
N GLU A 8 -8.01 -10.46 10.31
CA GLU A 8 -8.30 -11.87 10.01
C GLU A 8 -7.51 -12.42 8.82
N ARG A 9 -6.97 -11.57 7.93
CA ARG A 9 -6.31 -11.97 6.69
C ARG A 9 -4.79 -11.86 6.79
N ASP A 10 -4.09 -12.78 6.14
CA ASP A 10 -2.63 -12.70 6.00
C ASP A 10 -2.22 -11.62 5.00
N ALA A 11 -1.12 -10.94 5.30
CA ALA A 11 -0.57 -9.92 4.42
C ALA A 11 0.25 -10.58 3.31
N ILE A 12 0.00 -10.16 2.06
CA ILE A 12 0.79 -10.56 0.89
C ILE A 12 1.92 -9.55 0.60
N ALA A 13 1.72 -8.30 1.03
CA ALA A 13 2.67 -7.21 0.84
C ALA A 13 3.00 -6.57 2.19
N THR A 14 4.27 -6.29 2.42
CA THR A 14 4.78 -5.74 3.69
C THR A 14 5.56 -4.46 3.46
N CYS A 15 5.26 -3.41 4.22
CA CYS A 15 6.07 -2.22 4.29
C CYS A 15 7.29 -2.49 5.15
N GLN A 16 8.49 -2.51 4.56
CA GLN A 16 9.73 -2.80 5.29
C GLN A 16 10.16 -1.67 6.25
N LYS A 17 9.65 -0.44 6.05
CA LYS A 17 9.99 0.69 6.93
C LYS A 17 9.21 0.69 8.25
N TYR A 18 7.94 0.30 8.20
CA TYR A 18 7.00 0.37 9.33
C TYR A 18 6.46 -1.01 9.73
N GLU A 19 6.99 -2.08 9.13
CA GLU A 19 6.62 -3.47 9.37
C GLU A 19 5.10 -3.70 9.34
N THR A 20 4.42 -3.02 8.40
CA THR A 20 2.97 -3.04 8.24
C THR A 20 2.57 -3.90 7.05
N GLY A 21 1.61 -4.80 7.24
CA GLY A 21 1.13 -5.72 6.21
C GLY A 21 -0.19 -5.31 5.57
N PHE A 22 -0.39 -5.67 4.31
CA PHE A 22 -1.66 -5.55 3.60
C PHE A 22 -1.99 -6.86 2.87
N CYS A 23 -3.27 -7.25 2.88
CA CYS A 23 -3.77 -8.41 2.15
C CYS A 23 -3.96 -8.07 0.66
N GLU A 24 -4.22 -9.11 -0.14
CA GLU A 24 -4.44 -9.01 -1.58
C GLU A 24 -5.53 -8.00 -1.95
N GLU A 25 -6.70 -8.10 -1.32
CA GLU A 25 -7.83 -7.20 -1.58
C GLU A 25 -7.47 -5.74 -1.32
N CYS A 26 -6.75 -5.42 -0.24
CA CYS A 26 -6.28 -4.05 -0.01
C CYS A 26 -5.31 -3.61 -1.11
N CYS A 27 -4.47 -4.51 -1.60
CA CYS A 27 -3.51 -4.19 -2.65
C CYS A 27 -4.18 -3.96 -4.02
N GLU A 28 -5.17 -4.77 -4.36
CA GLU A 28 -5.93 -4.74 -5.62
C GLU A 28 -7.11 -3.78 -5.61
N CYS A 29 -7.43 -3.23 -4.45
CA CYS A 29 -8.57 -2.37 -4.25
C CYS A 29 -8.65 -1.23 -5.27
N LEU A 30 -9.88 -0.93 -5.72
CA LEU A 30 -10.23 0.26 -6.51
C LEU A 30 -10.97 1.32 -5.69
N ASN A 31 -11.49 0.96 -4.51
CA ASN A 31 -12.20 1.86 -3.59
C ASN A 31 -11.26 2.44 -2.54
N ILE A 32 -11.07 3.75 -2.53
CA ILE A 32 -10.07 4.46 -1.71
C ILE A 32 -10.00 4.05 -0.23
N ASP A 33 -11.14 3.70 0.39
CA ASP A 33 -11.23 3.48 1.83
C ASP A 33 -10.54 2.19 2.32
N ASP A 34 -10.41 1.15 1.47
CA ASP A 34 -9.84 -0.15 1.85
C ASP A 34 -8.50 -0.45 1.17
N CYS A 35 -7.85 0.56 0.61
CA CYS A 35 -6.65 0.37 -0.18
C CYS A 35 -5.36 0.30 0.64
N CYS A 36 -4.41 -0.51 0.18
CA CYS A 36 -3.04 -0.43 0.62
C CYS A 36 -2.44 0.88 0.09
N GLU A 37 -1.83 1.64 0.98
CA GLU A 37 -1.07 2.83 0.62
C GLU A 37 0.27 2.85 1.35
N CYS A 38 1.25 3.48 0.70
CA CYS A 38 2.52 3.73 1.36
C CYS A 38 2.28 4.71 2.51
N LEU A 39 2.60 4.29 3.74
CA LEU A 39 2.47 5.11 4.95
C LEU A 39 3.37 6.34 4.97
N ASP A 40 4.33 6.41 4.04
CA ASP A 40 5.22 7.56 3.90
C ASP A 40 5.50 7.85 2.42
N PRO A 41 4.52 8.42 1.70
CA PRO A 41 4.60 8.59 0.26
C PRO A 41 5.40 9.85 -0.14
N LYS A 42 5.45 10.87 0.74
CA LYS A 42 6.07 12.18 0.49
C LYS A 42 7.56 12.23 0.83
N LEU A 43 8.05 11.35 1.72
CA LEU A 43 9.46 11.33 2.10
C LEU A 43 10.25 10.27 1.33
N TYR A 44 11.57 10.45 1.32
CA TYR A 44 12.49 9.46 0.79
C TYR A 44 12.40 8.17 1.59
N CYS A 45 12.24 7.05 0.89
CA CYS A 45 12.25 5.71 1.47
C CYS A 45 13.27 4.85 0.73
N LYS A 46 14.28 4.35 1.44
CA LYS A 46 15.35 3.51 0.84
C LYS A 46 14.84 2.20 0.25
N PHE A 47 13.69 1.71 0.71
CA PHE A 47 13.06 0.47 0.23
C PHE A 47 12.11 0.69 -0.94
N ARG A 48 11.98 1.94 -1.42
CA ARG A 48 10.96 2.33 -2.38
C ARG A 48 11.01 1.53 -3.68
N THR A 49 12.21 1.26 -4.18
CA THR A 49 12.46 0.49 -5.41
C THR A 49 12.06 -0.99 -5.31
N GLN A 50 11.93 -1.53 -4.10
CA GLN A 50 11.54 -2.93 -3.84
C GLN A 50 10.21 -3.07 -3.09
N CYS A 51 9.47 -1.95 -2.91
CA CYS A 51 8.26 -1.94 -2.11
C CYS A 51 7.04 -2.34 -2.95
N LEU A 52 6.51 -3.55 -2.71
CA LEU A 52 5.31 -4.05 -3.40
C LEU A 52 4.09 -3.15 -3.18
N ILE A 53 3.88 -2.64 -1.96
CA ILE A 53 2.78 -1.70 -1.65
C ILE A 53 2.88 -0.44 -2.50
N TRP A 54 4.11 0.06 -2.72
CA TRP A 54 4.33 1.20 -3.59
C TRP A 54 3.94 0.85 -5.03
N GLU A 55 4.53 -0.21 -5.61
CA GLU A 55 4.21 -0.57 -6.99
C GLU A 55 2.71 -0.85 -7.21
N MET A 56 2.07 -1.59 -6.32
CA MET A 56 0.64 -1.93 -6.44
C MET A 56 -0.29 -0.71 -6.27
N SER A 57 0.14 0.33 -5.55
CA SER A 57 -0.64 1.57 -5.42
C SER A 57 -0.34 2.60 -6.51
N ARG A 58 0.54 2.31 -7.48
CA ARG A 58 1.05 3.29 -8.43
C ARG A 58 -0.02 3.95 -9.29
N ASP A 59 -0.94 3.16 -9.83
CA ASP A 59 -1.91 3.67 -10.80
C ASP A 59 -2.97 4.54 -10.08
N ARG A 60 -3.47 4.11 -8.93
CA ARG A 60 -4.35 4.93 -8.05
C ARG A 60 -3.71 6.25 -7.62
N ARG A 61 -2.39 6.26 -7.40
CA ARG A 61 -1.65 7.48 -7.02
C ARG A 61 -1.55 8.47 -8.17
N LYS A 62 -1.56 8.03 -9.43
CA LYS A 62 -1.63 8.93 -10.59
C LYS A 62 -3.01 9.57 -10.71
N GLU A 63 -4.08 8.76 -10.60
CA GLU A 63 -5.46 9.24 -10.69
C GLU A 63 -5.79 10.31 -9.63
N LYS A 64 -5.31 10.15 -8.38
CA LYS A 64 -5.47 11.16 -7.32
C LYS A 64 -4.79 12.50 -7.62
N ILE A 65 -3.74 12.53 -8.45
CA ILE A 65 -3.02 13.76 -8.81
C ILE A 65 -3.73 14.47 -9.97
N GLU A 66 -4.32 13.72 -10.89
CA GLU A 66 -5.00 14.28 -12.08
C GLU A 66 -6.39 14.87 -11.76
N MET A 67 -7.02 14.44 -10.65
CA MET A 67 -8.30 14.99 -10.17
C MET A 67 -8.16 16.09 -9.11
N GLY A 68 -6.95 16.52 -8.78
CA GLY A 68 -6.63 17.50 -7.73
C GLY A 68 -6.22 18.86 -8.26
#